data_AF-R6A4C0-F1
#
_entry.id   AF-R6A4C0-F1
#
_cell.length_a   1.000
_cell.length_b   1.000
_cell.length_c   1.000
_cell.angle_alpha   90.00
_cell.angle_beta   90.00
_cell.angle_gamma   90.00
#
_symmetry.space_group_name_H-M   'P 1'
#
loop_
_entity.id
_entity.type
_entity.pdbx_description
1 polymer ?
#
loop_
_entity_poly.entity_id
_entity_poly.type
_entity_poly.pdbx_seq_one_letter_code
_entity_poly.pdbx_strand_id
1 'polypeptide(L)'
;MLADDIVVTPAFCRISRMIRDFSSDDIMVGNKKPNLRQLVENRLAARGDGATVREIRYREISTAGADLDELALDEEVAYETPVTHERFLQWVTPQGKIAGFLRLSLPDHSFVAAHAGELPTTPDEAMIREVHVYGMAARVGDQGQAAQHHGLGRLLVERACEIARDAGYARINVISAIGTREYYRHLGFYDHGLYLQKEL
;
A
#
# COMPACT_ATOMS: atom_id res chain seq x y z
N MET A 1 2.00 -25.86 3.36
CA MET A 1 0.97 -24.96 3.89
C MET A 1 1.48 -23.54 3.94
N LEU A 2 2.12 -23.02 5.01
CA LEU A 2 2.50 -21.59 5.09
C LEU A 2 3.34 -21.05 3.92
N ALA A 3 4.28 -21.84 3.41
CA ALA A 3 5.06 -21.45 2.22
C ALA A 3 4.17 -21.32 0.98
N ASP A 4 3.20 -22.23 0.81
CA ASP A 4 2.27 -22.24 -0.31
C ASP A 4 1.27 -21.07 -0.18
N ASP A 5 0.82 -20.78 1.05
CA ASP A 5 -0.08 -19.65 1.36
C ASP A 5 0.57 -18.30 1.01
N ILE A 6 1.87 -18.12 1.32
CA ILE A 6 2.61 -16.91 0.97
C ILE A 6 2.69 -16.74 -0.55
N VAL A 7 2.90 -17.83 -1.30
CA VAL A 7 3.05 -17.78 -2.77
C VAL A 7 1.75 -17.36 -3.46
N VAL A 8 0.60 -17.80 -2.96
CA VAL A 8 -0.71 -17.44 -3.53
C VAL A 8 -1.25 -16.10 -3.01
N THR A 9 -0.58 -15.47 -2.04
CA THR A 9 -1.04 -14.20 -1.46
C THR A 9 -0.93 -13.07 -2.51
N PRO A 10 -2.02 -12.32 -2.77
CA PRO A 10 -2.02 -11.24 -3.76
C PRO A 10 -1.02 -10.12 -3.46
N ALA A 11 -0.63 -9.39 -4.52
CA ALA A 11 0.39 -8.35 -4.43
C ALA A 11 0.01 -7.16 -3.52
N PHE A 12 -1.28 -6.88 -3.38
CA PHE A 12 -1.80 -5.81 -2.55
C PHE A 12 -1.97 -6.22 -1.07
N CYS A 13 -1.74 -7.49 -0.72
CA CYS A 13 -1.81 -7.96 0.66
C CYS A 13 -0.47 -7.79 1.36
N ARG A 14 -0.51 -7.42 2.64
CA ARG A 14 0.66 -7.38 3.52
C ARG A 14 0.50 -8.42 4.62
N ILE A 15 1.33 -9.45 4.61
CA ILE A 15 1.25 -10.48 5.65
C ILE A 15 1.85 -9.94 6.95
N SER A 16 1.08 -9.98 8.03
CA SER A 16 1.54 -9.60 9.37
C SER A 16 2.76 -10.42 9.81
N ARG A 17 3.48 -9.93 10.84
CA ARG A 17 4.57 -10.71 11.43
C ARG A 17 4.06 -12.09 11.84
N MET A 18 4.72 -13.14 11.36
CA MET A 18 4.41 -14.54 11.72
C MET A 18 5.03 -14.88 13.08
N ILE A 19 4.62 -14.12 14.11
CA ILE A 19 5.03 -14.33 15.50
C ILE A 19 3.78 -14.61 16.34
N ARG A 20 3.99 -15.27 17.48
CA ARG A 20 2.95 -15.58 18.45
C ARG A 20 3.21 -14.71 19.68
N ASP A 21 2.17 -14.03 20.18
CA ASP A 21 2.23 -13.20 21.39
C ASP A 21 2.12 -14.05 22.68
N PHE A 22 2.82 -15.19 22.76
CA PHE A 22 2.90 -16.02 23.96
C PHE A 22 4.28 -16.66 24.09
N SER A 23 4.73 -16.89 25.33
CA SER A 23 6.06 -17.46 25.59
C SER A 23 6.19 -18.85 24.96
N SER A 24 7.38 -19.15 24.46
CA SER A 24 7.68 -20.49 23.92
C SER A 24 7.64 -21.58 25.01
N ASP A 25 7.77 -21.17 26.27
CA ASP A 25 7.73 -22.04 27.44
C ASP A 25 6.31 -22.47 27.79
N ASP A 26 5.30 -21.70 27.40
CA ASP A 26 3.87 -22.02 27.62
C ASP A 26 3.31 -22.99 26.55
N ILE A 27 4.17 -23.48 25.64
CA ILE A 27 3.77 -24.32 24.51
C ILE A 27 3.85 -25.81 24.86
N MET A 28 2.69 -26.41 25.10
CA MET A 28 2.53 -27.85 25.30
C MET A 28 2.68 -28.65 23.99
N VAL A 29 2.12 -28.16 22.86
CA VAL A 29 2.24 -28.77 21.52
C VAL A 29 2.24 -27.67 20.44
N GLY A 30 3.12 -27.77 19.44
CA GLY A 30 3.19 -26.84 18.29
C GLY A 30 4.58 -26.22 18.07
N ASN A 31 4.68 -25.28 17.14
CA ASN A 31 5.96 -24.63 16.79
C ASN A 31 6.40 -23.64 17.89
N LYS A 32 7.60 -23.87 18.45
CA LYS A 32 8.26 -23.04 19.47
C LYS A 32 9.29 -22.04 18.90
N LYS A 33 9.47 -22.00 17.57
CA LYS A 33 10.49 -21.15 16.96
C LYS A 33 9.97 -19.72 16.74
N PRO A 34 10.61 -18.69 17.32
CA PRO A 34 10.16 -17.30 17.21
C PRO A 34 10.41 -16.69 15.82
N ASN A 35 11.20 -17.34 14.97
CA ASN A 35 11.62 -16.87 13.65
C ASN A 35 10.89 -17.58 12.49
N LEU A 36 9.60 -17.92 12.67
CA LEU A 36 8.81 -18.68 11.70
C LEU A 36 8.84 -18.08 10.29
N ARG A 37 8.78 -16.75 10.16
CA ARG A 37 8.86 -16.08 8.86
C ARG A 37 10.15 -16.44 8.10
N GLN A 38 11.31 -16.32 8.76
CA GLN A 38 12.60 -16.66 8.15
C GLN A 38 12.66 -18.13 7.71
N LEU A 39 12.07 -19.04 8.49
CA LEU A 39 12.03 -20.45 8.13
C LEU A 39 11.19 -20.71 6.88
N VAL A 40 10.06 -19.99 6.73
CA VAL A 40 9.23 -20.09 5.53
C VAL A 40 9.97 -19.52 4.31
N GLU A 41 10.63 -18.38 4.46
CA GLU A 41 11.41 -17.75 3.38
C GLU A 41 12.59 -18.62 2.96
N ASN A 42 13.34 -19.19 3.90
CA ASN A 42 14.42 -20.14 3.60
C ASN A 42 13.89 -21.40 2.90
N ARG A 43 12.70 -21.88 3.28
CA ARG A 43 12.07 -23.02 2.62
C ARG A 43 11.66 -22.68 1.19
N LEU A 44 11.15 -21.47 0.93
CA LEU A 44 10.83 -21.02 -0.42
C LEU A 44 12.10 -20.91 -1.28
N ALA A 45 13.18 -20.31 -0.74
CA ALA A 45 14.46 -20.22 -1.44
C ALA A 45 15.03 -21.61 -1.79
N ALA A 46 14.87 -22.59 -0.89
CA ALA A 46 15.37 -23.95 -1.10
C ALA A 46 14.53 -24.81 -2.07
N ARG A 47 13.29 -24.41 -2.39
CA ARG A 47 12.42 -25.18 -3.31
C ARG A 47 12.89 -25.11 -4.77
N GLY A 48 13.58 -24.03 -5.16
CA GLY A 48 14.11 -23.88 -6.52
C GLY A 48 13.04 -23.87 -7.63
N ASP A 49 11.76 -23.73 -7.28
CA ASP A 49 10.60 -23.80 -8.19
C ASP A 49 10.30 -22.47 -8.89
N GLY A 50 11.09 -21.42 -8.61
CA GLY A 50 10.89 -20.08 -9.19
C GLY A 50 9.64 -19.36 -8.67
N ALA A 51 9.00 -19.87 -7.61
CA ALA A 51 7.81 -19.25 -7.04
C ALA A 51 8.12 -17.82 -6.57
N THR A 52 7.48 -16.84 -7.21
CA THR A 52 7.66 -15.43 -6.90
C THR A 52 6.66 -14.99 -5.84
N VAL A 53 7.15 -14.61 -4.66
CA VAL A 53 6.32 -14.06 -3.59
C VAL A 53 5.94 -12.62 -3.93
N ARG A 54 4.64 -12.34 -3.99
CA ARG A 54 4.11 -11.06 -4.47
C ARG A 54 3.66 -10.10 -3.37
N GLU A 55 3.44 -10.60 -2.16
CA GLU A 55 2.92 -9.84 -1.02
C GLU A 55 3.88 -8.73 -0.55
N ILE A 56 3.30 -7.67 0.01
CA ILE A 56 3.98 -6.41 0.31
C ILE A 56 5.19 -6.62 1.24
N ARG A 57 5.05 -7.39 2.33
CA ARG A 57 6.10 -7.52 3.35
C ARG A 57 7.39 -8.13 2.81
N TYR A 58 7.29 -9.09 1.89
CA TYR A 58 8.45 -9.72 1.25
C TYR A 58 9.16 -8.78 0.25
N ARG A 59 8.41 -7.78 -0.25
CA ARG A 59 8.86 -6.87 -1.29
C ARG A 59 9.29 -5.50 -0.76
N GLU A 60 9.04 -5.16 0.50
CA GLU A 60 9.50 -3.89 1.08
C GLU A 60 11.00 -3.68 0.83
N ILE A 61 11.40 -2.52 0.31
CA ILE A 61 12.82 -2.19 0.19
C ILE A 61 13.47 -2.13 1.58
N SER A 62 14.65 -2.71 1.70
CA SER A 62 15.52 -2.44 2.85
C SER A 62 16.25 -1.13 2.61
N THR A 63 16.50 -0.34 3.65
CA THR A 63 17.29 0.90 3.54
C THR A 63 18.73 0.67 3.09
N ALA A 64 19.21 -0.57 3.06
CA ALA A 64 20.52 -0.94 2.53
C ALA A 64 20.40 -1.44 1.08
N GLY A 65 20.96 -0.67 0.14
CA GLY A 65 21.31 -1.14 -1.20
C GLY A 65 20.19 -1.21 -2.25
N ALA A 66 19.05 -0.58 -2.03
CA ALA A 66 18.06 -0.41 -3.09
C ALA A 66 18.54 0.69 -4.06
N ASP A 67 18.69 0.35 -5.33
CA ASP A 67 18.87 1.33 -6.39
C ASP A 67 17.50 1.96 -6.70
N LEU A 68 17.29 3.16 -6.17
CA LEU A 68 16.03 3.88 -6.26
C LEU A 68 15.89 4.63 -7.60
N ASP A 69 16.94 4.66 -8.42
CA ASP A 69 16.93 5.35 -9.72
C ASP A 69 16.24 4.52 -10.81
N GLU A 70 16.05 3.21 -10.56
CA GLU A 70 15.35 2.27 -11.47
C GLU A 70 13.86 2.07 -11.11
N LEU A 71 13.28 2.90 -10.24
CA LEU A 71 11.88 2.74 -9.85
C LEU A 71 10.92 3.05 -11.00
N ALA A 72 9.99 2.13 -11.23
CA ALA A 72 8.86 2.31 -12.14
C ALA A 72 7.54 2.31 -11.37
N LEU A 73 6.57 3.10 -11.84
CA LEU A 73 5.21 3.07 -11.30
C LEU A 73 4.44 1.94 -11.96
N ASP A 74 4.02 0.98 -11.15
CA ASP A 74 3.10 -0.09 -11.55
C ASP A 74 1.68 0.26 -11.07
N GLU A 75 0.75 0.31 -12.02
CA GLU A 75 -0.67 0.61 -11.83
C GLU A 75 -1.60 -0.52 -12.35
N GLU A 76 -1.02 -1.67 -12.71
CA GLU A 76 -1.73 -2.82 -13.30
C GLU A 76 -2.44 -3.67 -12.24
N VAL A 77 -2.05 -3.53 -10.96
CA VAL A 77 -2.67 -4.30 -9.87
C VAL A 77 -4.04 -3.71 -9.52
N ALA A 78 -5.09 -4.31 -10.09
CA ALA A 78 -6.48 -4.00 -9.81
C ALA A 78 -7.22 -5.21 -9.23
N TYR A 79 -8.25 -4.96 -8.42
CA TYR A 79 -9.18 -6.01 -7.96
C TYR A 79 -10.56 -5.42 -7.67
N GLU A 80 -11.59 -6.26 -7.75
CA GLU A 80 -12.97 -5.87 -7.52
C GLU A 80 -13.45 -6.38 -6.16
N THR A 81 -14.30 -5.59 -5.51
CA THR A 81 -15.15 -6.03 -4.42
C THR A 81 -16.61 -5.96 -4.90
N PRO A 82 -17.59 -6.47 -4.14
CA PRO A 82 -19.00 -6.34 -4.53
C PRO A 82 -19.49 -4.89 -4.71
N VAL A 83 -18.75 -3.90 -4.21
CA VAL A 83 -19.20 -2.50 -4.14
C VAL A 83 -18.13 -1.48 -4.58
N THR A 84 -16.92 -1.92 -4.90
CA THR A 84 -15.80 -1.03 -5.29
C THR A 84 -14.92 -1.69 -6.34
N HIS A 85 -14.31 -0.86 -7.19
CA HIS A 85 -13.13 -1.23 -7.97
C HIS A 85 -11.90 -0.65 -7.26
N GLU A 86 -10.91 -1.49 -6.97
CA GLU A 86 -9.73 -1.10 -6.20
C GLU A 86 -8.49 -1.12 -7.11
N ARG A 87 -7.64 -0.11 -6.96
CA ARG A 87 -6.37 0.03 -7.67
C ARG A 87 -5.24 0.12 -6.65
N PHE A 88 -4.24 -0.73 -6.81
CA PHE A 88 -3.02 -0.73 -6.00
C PHE A 88 -1.88 -0.18 -6.84
N LEU A 89 -1.50 1.07 -6.57
CA LEU A 89 -0.38 1.74 -7.23
C LEU A 89 0.89 1.48 -6.43
N GLN A 90 2.00 1.14 -7.08
CA GLN A 90 3.25 0.86 -6.38
C GLN A 90 4.47 1.34 -7.18
N TRP A 91 5.40 1.99 -6.51
CA TRP A 91 6.75 2.22 -7.02
C TRP A 91 7.57 0.97 -6.79
N VAL A 92 8.03 0.33 -7.86
CA VAL A 92 8.72 -0.96 -7.82
C VAL A 92 10.05 -0.93 -8.56
N THR A 93 11.06 -1.61 -8.02
CA THR A 93 12.32 -1.86 -8.74
C THR A 93 12.14 -2.96 -9.79
N PRO A 94 13.07 -3.15 -10.74
CA PRO A 94 12.99 -4.24 -11.71
C PRO A 94 12.97 -5.64 -11.07
N GLN A 95 13.49 -5.77 -9.86
CA GLN A 95 13.47 -7.00 -9.05
C GLN A 95 12.18 -7.15 -8.23
N GLY A 96 11.22 -6.25 -8.43
CA GLY A 96 9.91 -6.26 -7.79
C GLY A 96 9.89 -5.74 -6.35
N LYS A 97 10.92 -5.03 -5.87
CA LYS A 97 10.90 -4.44 -4.52
C LYS A 97 10.08 -3.16 -4.48
N ILE A 98 9.27 -2.95 -3.46
CA ILE A 98 8.34 -1.82 -3.31
C ILE A 98 9.01 -0.71 -2.51
N ALA A 99 9.15 0.47 -3.13
CA ALA A 99 9.61 1.70 -2.48
C ALA A 99 8.47 2.54 -1.91
N GLY A 100 7.26 2.39 -2.43
CA GLY A 100 6.06 3.01 -1.89
C GLY A 100 4.81 2.53 -2.63
N PHE A 101 3.65 2.67 -2.01
CA PHE A 101 2.39 2.27 -2.61
C PHE A 101 1.22 3.17 -2.18
N LEU A 102 0.14 3.12 -2.96
CA LEU A 102 -1.13 3.78 -2.67
C LEU A 102 -2.28 2.80 -2.94
N ARG A 103 -3.27 2.82 -2.04
CA ARG A 103 -4.54 2.10 -2.21
C ARG A 103 -5.64 3.07 -2.60
N LEU A 104 -6.10 2.98 -3.85
CA LEU A 104 -7.19 3.77 -4.40
C LEU A 104 -8.43 2.89 -4.49
N SER A 105 -9.53 3.39 -3.95
CA SER A 105 -10.86 2.78 -4.02
C SER A 105 -11.77 3.66 -4.86
N LEU A 106 -12.45 3.02 -5.81
CA LEU A 106 -13.44 3.61 -6.72
C LEU A 106 -14.80 2.95 -6.42
N PRO A 107 -15.61 3.54 -5.51
CA PRO A 107 -16.91 2.99 -5.15
C PRO A 107 -17.91 3.00 -6.30
N ASP A 108 -18.68 1.93 -6.46
CA ASP A 108 -19.70 1.87 -7.51
C ASP A 108 -20.74 2.98 -7.33
N HIS A 109 -20.90 3.82 -8.36
CA HIS A 109 -21.80 4.98 -8.31
C HIS A 109 -23.24 4.59 -7.98
N SER A 110 -23.73 3.47 -8.53
CA SER A 110 -25.11 3.03 -8.34
C SER A 110 -25.33 2.49 -6.93
N PHE A 111 -24.36 1.76 -6.39
CA PHE A 111 -24.38 1.26 -5.03
C PHE A 111 -24.38 2.41 -4.03
N VAL A 112 -23.47 3.39 -4.18
CA VAL A 112 -23.41 4.55 -3.27
C VAL A 112 -24.70 5.38 -3.35
N ALA A 113 -25.26 5.56 -4.55
CA ALA A 113 -26.51 6.28 -4.73
C ALA A 113 -27.71 5.57 -4.06
N ALA A 114 -27.78 4.24 -4.16
CA ALA A 114 -28.83 3.44 -3.54
C ALA A 114 -28.78 3.45 -2.01
N HIS A 115 -27.60 3.71 -1.42
CA HIS A 115 -27.37 3.76 0.03
C HIS A 115 -27.05 5.19 0.50
N ALA A 116 -27.52 6.20 -0.26
CA ALA A 116 -27.34 7.60 0.08
C ALA A 116 -27.96 7.90 1.47
N GLY A 117 -27.13 8.35 2.41
CA GLY A 117 -27.53 8.62 3.80
C GLY A 117 -27.02 7.60 4.83
N GLU A 118 -26.58 6.42 4.40
CA GLU A 118 -25.91 5.42 5.27
C GLU A 118 -24.39 5.50 5.17
N LEU A 119 -23.90 5.97 4.02
CA LEU A 119 -22.48 6.10 3.72
C LEU A 119 -21.99 7.54 3.94
N PRO A 120 -20.75 7.73 4.42
CA PRO A 120 -20.16 9.05 4.61
C PRO A 120 -19.64 9.67 3.29
N THR A 121 -19.80 8.97 2.16
CA THR A 121 -19.32 9.36 0.83
C THR A 121 -20.48 9.50 -0.15
N THR A 122 -20.31 10.36 -1.15
CA THR A 122 -21.28 10.55 -2.24
C THR A 122 -20.88 9.76 -3.50
N PRO A 123 -21.80 9.52 -4.46
CA PRO A 123 -21.51 8.68 -5.63
C PRO A 123 -20.33 9.15 -6.48
N ASP A 124 -20.04 10.44 -6.51
CA ASP A 124 -18.97 11.06 -7.30
C ASP A 124 -17.65 11.23 -6.53
N GLU A 125 -17.50 10.53 -5.40
CA GLU A 125 -16.30 10.55 -4.56
C GLU A 125 -15.49 9.25 -4.62
N ALA A 126 -14.24 9.37 -5.07
CA ALA A 126 -13.21 8.34 -4.92
C ALA A 126 -12.51 8.43 -3.55
N MET A 127 -11.73 7.41 -3.17
CA MET A 127 -11.07 7.35 -1.87
C MET A 127 -9.63 6.83 -1.94
N ILE A 128 -8.67 7.62 -1.46
CA ILE A 128 -7.32 7.17 -1.12
C ILE A 128 -7.35 6.62 0.31
N ARG A 129 -7.18 5.30 0.43
CA ARG A 129 -7.30 4.58 1.71
C ARG A 129 -5.98 4.51 2.48
N GLU A 130 -4.87 4.50 1.75
CA GLU A 130 -3.53 4.41 2.33
C GLU A 130 -2.52 4.97 1.33
N VAL A 131 -1.55 5.72 1.82
CA VAL A 131 -0.32 6.06 1.11
C VAL A 131 0.84 5.69 2.03
N HIS A 132 1.79 4.93 1.51
CA HIS A 132 2.96 4.50 2.26
C HIS A 132 4.22 4.61 1.41
N VAL A 133 5.27 5.20 1.95
CA VAL A 133 6.58 5.29 1.29
C VAL A 133 7.63 4.73 2.24
N TYR A 134 8.34 3.70 1.78
CA TYR A 134 9.46 3.08 2.48
C TYR A 134 10.73 3.92 2.27
N GLY A 135 11.64 3.92 3.26
CA GLY A 135 12.95 4.57 3.11
C GLY A 135 13.06 6.02 3.59
N MET A 136 12.04 6.58 4.26
CA MET A 136 12.06 7.96 4.77
C MET A 136 11.95 8.06 6.30
N ALA A 137 12.74 7.28 7.03
CA ALA A 137 13.13 7.71 8.38
C ALA A 137 14.27 8.73 8.25
N ALA A 138 13.92 9.98 7.92
CA ALA A 138 14.70 11.19 8.13
C ALA A 138 16.24 11.07 8.04
N ARG A 139 16.81 11.15 6.83
CA ARG A 139 18.11 11.81 6.66
C ARG A 139 17.86 13.30 6.41
N VAL A 140 17.53 14.01 7.49
CA VAL A 140 17.68 15.47 7.53
C VAL A 140 19.19 15.73 7.46
N GLY A 141 19.72 16.07 6.29
CA GLY A 141 21.11 16.53 6.18
C GLY A 141 21.85 16.29 4.86
N ASP A 142 21.37 15.45 3.94
CA ASP A 142 22.14 15.12 2.73
C ASP A 142 21.39 15.55 1.46
N GLN A 143 21.81 16.68 0.86
CA GLN A 143 21.11 17.38 -0.22
C GLN A 143 21.34 16.82 -1.64
N GLY A 144 21.93 15.62 -1.78
CA GLY A 144 22.29 15.08 -3.10
C GLY A 144 21.26 14.13 -3.72
N GLN A 145 21.01 13.00 -3.06
CA GLN A 145 20.16 11.90 -3.59
C GLN A 145 18.75 11.87 -2.96
N ALA A 146 18.59 12.36 -1.73
CA ALA A 146 17.29 12.39 -1.07
C ALA A 146 16.24 13.25 -1.82
N ALA A 147 16.69 14.27 -2.57
CA ALA A 147 15.82 15.23 -3.27
C ALA A 147 14.99 14.60 -4.40
N GLN A 148 15.49 13.58 -5.10
CA GLN A 148 14.70 12.87 -6.12
C GLN A 148 13.60 12.00 -5.50
N HIS A 149 13.81 11.49 -4.29
CA HIS A 149 12.88 10.59 -3.60
C HIS A 149 11.80 11.31 -2.76
N HIS A 150 11.92 12.63 -2.57
CA HIS A 150 10.92 13.44 -1.84
C HIS A 150 9.56 13.55 -2.57
N GLY A 151 9.43 12.98 -3.78
CA GLY A 151 8.22 13.05 -4.60
C GLY A 151 7.38 11.78 -4.71
N LEU A 152 7.85 10.60 -4.28
CA LEU A 152 7.16 9.33 -4.59
C LEU A 152 5.72 9.30 -4.10
N GLY A 153 5.49 9.72 -2.85
CA GLY A 153 4.16 9.81 -2.26
C GLY A 153 3.27 10.86 -2.96
N ARG A 154 3.86 11.96 -3.40
CA ARG A 154 3.15 13.01 -4.12
C ARG A 154 2.71 12.53 -5.51
N LEU A 155 3.62 11.90 -6.25
CA LEU A 155 3.36 11.33 -7.57
C LEU A 155 2.30 10.22 -7.51
N LEU A 156 2.30 9.39 -6.45
CA LEU A 156 1.24 8.42 -6.21
C LEU A 156 -0.13 9.11 -6.06
N VAL A 157 -0.21 10.17 -5.25
CA VAL A 157 -1.45 10.91 -5.03
C VAL A 157 -1.92 11.62 -6.31
N GLU A 158 -1.00 12.24 -7.05
CA GLU A 158 -1.30 12.88 -8.34
C GLU A 158 -1.85 11.85 -9.34
N ARG A 159 -1.19 10.68 -9.48
CA ARG A 159 -1.67 9.62 -10.36
C ARG A 159 -3.02 9.05 -9.92
N ALA A 160 -3.25 8.90 -8.61
CA ALA A 160 -4.55 8.47 -8.10
C ALA A 160 -5.67 9.46 -8.44
N CYS A 161 -5.39 10.76 -8.39
CA CYS A 161 -6.34 11.79 -8.81
C CYS A 161 -6.68 11.69 -10.30
N GLU A 162 -5.67 11.45 -11.16
CA GLU A 162 -5.89 11.21 -12.60
C GLU A 162 -6.78 10.00 -12.85
N ILE A 163 -6.45 8.85 -12.26
CA ILE A 163 -7.24 7.62 -12.41
C ILE A 163 -8.69 7.82 -11.94
N ALA A 164 -8.90 8.52 -10.82
CA ALA A 164 -10.24 8.82 -10.33
C ALA A 164 -11.01 9.76 -11.27
N ARG A 165 -10.36 10.79 -11.80
CA ARG A 165 -10.97 11.71 -12.77
C ARG A 165 -11.38 10.99 -14.05
N ASP A 166 -10.48 10.15 -14.59
CA ASP A 166 -10.71 9.37 -15.81
C ASP A 166 -11.84 8.33 -15.61
N ALA A 167 -12.02 7.84 -14.37
CA ALA A 167 -13.12 6.94 -14.01
C ALA A 167 -14.45 7.68 -13.76
N GLY A 168 -14.51 9.00 -13.87
CA GLY A 168 -15.75 9.79 -13.76
C GLY A 168 -16.07 10.32 -12.36
N TYR A 169 -15.13 10.28 -11.42
CA TYR A 169 -15.29 10.90 -10.10
C TYR A 169 -14.97 12.40 -10.16
N ALA A 170 -15.72 13.20 -9.42
CA ALA A 170 -15.54 14.65 -9.35
C ALA A 170 -14.66 15.07 -8.15
N ARG A 171 -14.57 14.21 -7.14
CA ARG A 171 -13.83 14.49 -5.91
C ARG A 171 -13.08 13.24 -5.44
N ILE A 172 -12.01 13.45 -4.69
CA ILE A 172 -11.26 12.39 -4.04
C ILE A 172 -11.05 12.71 -2.56
N ASN A 173 -11.40 11.74 -1.71
CA ASN A 173 -11.20 11.79 -0.27
C ASN A 173 -9.90 11.06 0.09
N VAL A 174 -9.26 11.44 1.19
CA VAL A 174 -8.11 10.71 1.75
C VAL A 174 -8.25 10.48 3.24
N ILE A 175 -8.02 9.23 3.65
CA ILE A 175 -7.87 8.86 5.05
C ILE A 175 -6.46 9.27 5.49
N SER A 176 -6.38 10.23 6.40
CA SER A 176 -5.11 10.77 6.89
C SER A 176 -5.06 10.80 8.42
N ALA A 177 -3.91 10.41 8.97
CA ALA A 177 -3.61 10.64 10.38
C ALA A 177 -3.41 12.14 10.63
N ILE A 178 -3.71 12.61 11.85
CA ILE A 178 -3.60 14.03 12.22
C ILE A 178 -2.25 14.63 11.82
N GLY A 179 -1.15 13.92 12.11
CA GLY A 179 0.22 14.37 11.79
C GLY A 179 0.57 14.42 10.30
N THR A 180 -0.27 13.89 9.42
CA THR A 180 -0.07 13.87 7.95
C THR A 180 -0.98 14.85 7.21
N ARG A 181 -1.90 15.54 7.89
CA ARG A 181 -2.89 16.41 7.24
C ARG A 181 -2.26 17.58 6.49
N GLU A 182 -1.25 18.22 7.10
CA GLU A 182 -0.52 19.32 6.46
C GLU A 182 0.08 18.90 5.12
N TYR A 183 0.67 17.70 5.03
CA TYR A 183 1.21 17.18 3.76
C TYR A 183 0.15 17.18 2.65
N TYR A 184 -1.06 16.69 2.92
CA TYR A 184 -2.14 16.67 1.93
C TYR A 184 -2.70 18.07 1.64
N ARG A 185 -2.72 18.98 2.61
CA ARG A 185 -3.12 20.38 2.37
C ARG A 185 -2.20 21.07 1.36
N HIS A 186 -0.89 20.81 1.44
CA HIS A 186 0.07 21.30 0.43
C HIS A 186 -0.18 20.71 -0.97
N LEU A 187 -0.86 19.55 -1.07
CA LEU A 187 -1.28 18.93 -2.34
C LEU A 187 -2.66 19.42 -2.82
N GLY A 188 -3.25 20.40 -2.13
CA GLY A 188 -4.54 21.00 -2.48
C GLY A 188 -5.77 20.32 -1.86
N PHE A 189 -5.58 19.47 -0.86
CA PHE A 189 -6.71 18.92 -0.10
C PHE A 189 -7.17 19.89 1.01
N TYR A 190 -8.46 19.86 1.35
CA TYR A 190 -9.06 20.64 2.43
C TYR A 190 -9.82 19.75 3.42
N ASP A 191 -10.09 20.25 4.63
CA ASP A 191 -10.84 19.51 5.65
C ASP A 191 -12.29 19.29 5.23
N HIS A 192 -12.73 18.02 5.23
CA HIS A 192 -14.08 17.61 4.85
C HIS A 192 -14.58 16.50 5.80
N GLY A 193 -15.14 16.93 6.93
CA GLY A 193 -15.65 16.02 7.96
C GLY A 193 -14.55 15.13 8.55
N LEU A 194 -14.66 13.82 8.33
CA LEU A 194 -13.70 12.82 8.81
C LEU A 194 -12.47 12.69 7.90
N TYR A 195 -12.52 13.25 6.69
CA TYR A 195 -11.51 13.09 5.65
C TYR A 195 -10.89 14.44 5.27
N LEU A 196 -9.82 14.37 4.47
CA LEU A 196 -9.40 15.48 3.63
C LEU A 196 -9.92 15.23 2.22
N GLN A 197 -10.40 16.26 1.53
CA GLN A 197 -10.99 16.14 0.19
C GLN A 197 -10.30 17.07 -0.80
N LYS A 198 -10.28 16.67 -2.07
CA LYS A 198 -9.83 17.48 -3.20
C LYS A 198 -10.79 17.32 -4.37
N GLU A 199 -11.09 18.42 -5.05
CA GLU A 199 -11.80 18.43 -6.33
C GLU A 199 -10.84 17.98 -7.45
N LEU A 200 -11.37 17.18 -8.37
CA LEU A 200 -10.61 16.56 -9.46
C LEU A 200 -10.76 17.38 -10.74
#